data_AF-A0A7S3XA89-F1
#
_entry.id   AF-A0A7S3XA89-F1
#
_cell.length_a   1.000
_cell.length_b   1.000
_cell.length_c   1.000
_cell.angle_alpha   90.00
_cell.angle_beta   90.00
_cell.angle_gamma   90.00
#
_symmetry.space_group_name_H-M   'P 1'
#
loop_
_entity.id
_entity.type
_entity.pdbx_description
1 polymer ?
#
loop_
_entity_poly.entity_id
_entity_poly.type
_entity_poly.pdbx_seq_one_letter_code
_entity_poly.pdbx_strand_id
1 'polypeptide(L)'
;KRQTVQDPTAFILSNLQASRAGGVRGAASQAAKAASGASELETITSFVGFLNKSRKGKAPVKFSDIAAPLDSLGSARALQVLSEMQEKGLGLDDPVTYIRAAALRTRAVGVKAEAAEDVDDVTKITRRLNWLNTFAGLSGKIDVNAVVGALYCLGVPQAMAILRGLQEKGAQVADPTKYIKVSVQRANGVRVALPKVKEEPALDTGDGADEDAAWWNEEEDAGDGDGDDPWKEVDEEVAAMGDEEEAWEVQEAEDEDMAEAAMDTLEDDYGGTYGDEAAADAEEADVAEGAPWRERVIAEASGAAP
;
A
#
# COMPACT_ATOMS: atom_id res chain seq x y z
N LYS A 1 20.58 -17.06 -38.53
CA LYS A 1 20.71 -17.04 -37.05
C LYS A 1 19.90 -15.85 -36.56
N ARG A 2 18.67 -16.07 -36.09
CA ARG A 2 17.83 -15.01 -35.52
C ARG A 2 18.35 -14.72 -34.12
N GLN A 3 18.80 -13.50 -33.89
CA GLN A 3 19.31 -13.05 -32.61
C GLN A 3 18.08 -12.87 -31.71
N THR A 4 17.97 -13.67 -30.65
CA THR A 4 16.93 -13.53 -29.65
C THR A 4 17.08 -12.14 -29.03
N VAL A 5 16.07 -11.28 -29.22
CA VAL A 5 16.03 -9.95 -28.62
C VAL A 5 15.77 -10.20 -27.13
N GLN A 6 16.79 -10.00 -26.30
CA GLN A 6 16.62 -9.99 -24.85
C GLN A 6 15.54 -8.97 -24.50
N ASP A 7 14.58 -9.39 -23.69
CA ASP A 7 13.52 -8.54 -23.18
C ASP A 7 14.14 -7.35 -22.43
N PRO A 8 14.03 -6.11 -22.96
CA PRO A 8 14.69 -4.94 -22.38
C PRO A 8 14.17 -4.62 -20.98
N THR A 9 12.99 -5.13 -20.62
CA THR A 9 12.32 -4.91 -19.34
C THR A 9 13.04 -5.62 -18.19
N ALA A 10 13.57 -6.82 -18.45
CA ALA A 10 14.29 -7.63 -17.46
C ALA A 10 15.61 -6.98 -17.01
N PHE A 11 16.29 -6.25 -17.90
CA PHE A 11 17.55 -5.56 -17.57
C PHE A 11 17.34 -4.35 -16.66
N ILE A 12 16.19 -3.66 -16.79
CA ILE A 12 15.87 -2.48 -15.99
C ILE A 12 15.50 -2.87 -14.56
N LEU A 13 14.77 -3.98 -14.39
CA LEU A 13 14.36 -4.47 -13.06
C LEU A 13 15.55 -4.98 -12.22
N SER A 14 16.54 -5.61 -12.85
CA SER A 14 17.76 -6.11 -12.17
C SER A 14 18.57 -4.99 -11.49
N ASN A 15 18.69 -3.83 -12.13
CA ASN A 15 19.45 -2.70 -11.57
C ASN A 15 18.71 -1.97 -10.43
N LEU A 16 17.38 -2.02 -10.40
CA LEU A 16 16.59 -1.42 -9.32
C LEU A 16 16.76 -2.20 -8.00
N GLN A 17 16.93 -3.53 -8.09
CA GLN A 17 17.01 -4.41 -6.93
C GLN A 17 18.36 -4.33 -6.21
N ALA A 18 19.45 -4.01 -6.92
CA ALA A 18 20.79 -3.83 -6.35
C ALA A 18 20.93 -2.56 -5.48
N SER A 19 20.03 -1.59 -5.62
CA SER A 19 20.13 -0.27 -4.97
C SER A 19 19.58 -0.24 -3.54
N ARG A 20 18.93 -1.32 -3.08
CA ARG A 20 18.12 -1.32 -1.84
C ARG A 20 18.87 -1.81 -0.58
N ALA A 21 20.12 -2.28 -0.71
CA ALA A 21 20.83 -2.98 0.38
C ALA A 21 21.86 -2.13 1.17
N GLY A 22 22.06 -0.84 0.88
CA GLY A 22 23.12 -0.03 1.50
C GLY A 22 22.63 1.09 2.43
N GLY A 23 22.37 0.79 3.71
CA GLY A 23 21.99 1.79 4.72
C GLY A 23 23.17 2.29 5.57
N VAL A 24 23.76 3.45 5.24
CA VAL A 24 24.64 4.22 6.17
C VAL A 24 24.46 5.74 6.01
N ARG A 25 23.92 6.33 7.08
CA ARG A 25 23.86 7.73 7.57
C ARG A 25 24.54 8.87 6.76
N GLY A 26 23.73 9.80 6.26
CA GLY A 26 23.54 11.11 6.93
C GLY A 26 24.20 12.38 6.36
N ALA A 27 25.32 12.33 5.63
CA ALA A 27 25.95 13.57 5.12
C ALA A 27 26.54 13.47 3.69
N ALA A 28 26.58 12.27 3.11
CA ALA A 28 27.03 12.03 1.73
C ALA A 28 25.90 12.07 0.68
N SER A 29 24.64 12.33 1.09
CA SER A 29 23.47 12.14 0.22
C SER A 29 23.34 13.17 -0.91
N GLN A 30 23.90 14.38 -0.76
CA GLN A 30 23.84 15.37 -1.85
C GLN A 30 24.84 15.08 -2.98
N ALA A 31 26.01 14.51 -2.69
CA ALA A 31 26.97 14.12 -3.73
C ALA A 31 26.53 12.86 -4.49
N ALA A 32 25.88 11.91 -3.80
CA ALA A 32 25.30 10.72 -4.45
C ALA A 32 24.14 11.08 -5.40
N LYS A 33 23.32 12.09 -5.06
CA LYS A 33 22.22 12.55 -5.91
C LYS A 33 22.70 13.19 -7.23
N ALA A 34 23.86 13.85 -7.21
CA ALA A 34 24.47 14.39 -8.44
C ALA A 34 25.04 13.30 -9.35
N ALA A 35 25.54 12.19 -8.78
CA ALA A 35 26.04 11.06 -9.54
C ALA A 35 24.91 10.20 -10.14
N SER A 36 23.78 10.02 -9.46
CA SER A 36 22.64 9.26 -10.03
C SER A 36 21.98 10.02 -11.19
N GLY A 37 21.89 11.34 -11.10
CA GLY A 37 21.29 12.17 -12.17
C GLY A 37 21.95 12.01 -13.54
N ALA A 38 23.27 11.77 -13.59
CA ALA A 38 23.99 11.55 -14.85
C ALA A 38 23.55 10.24 -15.54
N SER A 39 23.51 9.13 -14.79
CA SER A 39 23.05 7.84 -15.32
C SER A 39 21.56 7.86 -15.71
N GLU A 40 20.77 8.67 -15.01
CA GLU A 40 19.33 8.82 -15.27
C GLU A 40 19.04 9.54 -16.60
N LEU A 41 19.84 10.55 -16.96
CA LEU A 41 19.67 11.21 -18.27
C LEU A 41 20.09 10.29 -19.42
N GLU A 42 21.09 9.43 -19.22
CA GLU A 42 21.52 8.44 -20.21
C GLU A 42 20.44 7.39 -20.47
N THR A 43 19.76 6.90 -19.42
CA THR A 43 18.64 5.95 -19.59
C THR A 43 17.47 6.58 -20.33
N ILE A 44 17.09 7.81 -20.01
CA ILE A 44 16.03 8.52 -20.75
C ILE A 44 16.44 8.75 -22.22
N THR A 45 17.68 9.18 -22.46
CA THR A 45 18.20 9.45 -23.82
C THR A 45 18.22 8.19 -24.66
N SER A 46 18.70 7.07 -24.09
CA SER A 46 18.71 5.76 -24.77
C SER A 46 17.30 5.27 -25.07
N PHE A 47 16.34 5.47 -24.16
CA PHE A 47 14.93 5.11 -24.38
C PHE A 47 14.30 5.94 -25.51
N VAL A 48 14.55 7.25 -25.56
CA VAL A 48 14.12 8.11 -26.68
C VAL A 48 14.74 7.66 -28.00
N GLY A 49 16.02 7.23 -27.98
CA GLY A 49 16.68 6.60 -29.12
C GLY A 49 15.98 5.31 -29.56
N PHE A 50 15.56 4.48 -28.61
CA PHE A 50 14.78 3.26 -28.86
C PHE A 50 13.42 3.57 -29.49
N LEU A 51 12.68 4.55 -28.97
CA LEU A 51 11.38 4.99 -29.52
C LEU A 51 11.50 5.49 -30.96
N ASN A 52 12.55 6.27 -31.25
CA ASN A 52 12.83 6.73 -32.62
C ASN A 52 13.21 5.58 -33.55
N LYS A 53 13.76 4.49 -33.01
CA LYS A 53 14.13 3.29 -33.78
C LYS A 53 12.95 2.34 -34.00
N SER A 54 12.01 2.24 -33.06
CA SER A 54 10.84 1.37 -33.15
C SER A 54 9.74 1.90 -34.11
N ARG A 55 9.88 3.14 -34.62
CA ARG A 55 9.14 3.76 -35.74
C ARG A 55 7.65 3.43 -35.83
N LYS A 56 6.93 3.50 -34.71
CA LYS A 56 5.45 3.47 -34.70
C LYS A 56 4.81 4.86 -34.84
N GLY A 57 5.55 5.94 -34.57
CA GLY A 57 5.06 7.32 -34.69
C GLY A 57 5.38 7.98 -36.04
N LYS A 58 4.58 9.00 -36.40
CA LYS A 58 4.73 9.77 -37.65
C LYS A 58 5.90 10.76 -37.63
N ALA A 59 6.30 11.24 -36.45
CA ALA A 59 7.35 12.24 -36.28
C ALA A 59 8.44 11.76 -35.29
N PRO A 60 9.74 12.03 -35.56
CA PRO A 60 10.82 11.69 -34.64
C PRO A 60 10.80 12.61 -33.41
N VAL A 61 11.03 12.03 -32.24
CA VAL A 61 11.10 12.76 -30.96
C VAL A 61 12.53 13.26 -30.74
N LYS A 62 12.70 14.58 -30.63
CA LYS A 62 13.99 15.18 -30.27
C LYS A 62 14.08 15.33 -28.75
N PHE A 63 15.18 14.85 -28.17
CA PHE A 63 15.40 14.92 -26.73
C PHE A 63 15.40 16.37 -26.20
N SER A 64 15.97 17.33 -26.95
CA SER A 64 16.02 18.75 -26.57
C SER A 64 14.64 19.34 -26.27
N ASP A 65 13.60 18.85 -26.92
CA ASP A 65 12.24 19.42 -26.83
C ASP A 65 11.48 18.91 -25.60
N ILE A 66 11.93 17.80 -25.01
CA ILE A 66 11.30 17.12 -23.87
C ILE A 66 12.20 17.05 -22.63
N ALA A 67 13.49 17.41 -22.74
CA ALA A 67 14.45 17.32 -21.64
C ALA A 67 14.00 18.11 -20.41
N ALA A 68 13.65 19.40 -20.57
CA ALA A 68 13.25 20.25 -19.44
C ALA A 68 12.01 19.73 -18.65
N PRO A 69 10.89 19.35 -19.30
CA PRO A 69 9.74 18.81 -18.56
C PRO A 69 10.02 17.45 -17.94
N LEU A 70 10.80 16.56 -18.58
CA LEU A 70 11.13 15.25 -18.03
C LEU A 70 12.13 15.32 -16.88
N ASP A 71 13.14 16.18 -16.98
CA ASP A 71 14.12 16.43 -15.91
C ASP A 71 13.42 16.88 -14.61
N SER A 72 12.37 17.69 -14.74
CA SER A 72 11.57 18.14 -13.59
C SER A 72 10.78 17.04 -12.86
N LEU A 73 10.59 15.87 -13.48
CA LEU A 73 9.85 14.75 -12.91
C LEU A 73 10.73 13.73 -12.18
N GLY A 74 12.03 13.70 -12.48
CA GLY A 74 12.92 12.60 -12.13
C GLY A 74 12.77 11.39 -13.07
N SER A 75 13.76 10.50 -13.06
CA SER A 75 13.89 9.37 -14.00
C SER A 75 12.70 8.42 -14.00
N ALA A 76 12.27 7.94 -12.83
CA ALA A 76 11.23 6.92 -12.73
C ALA A 76 9.92 7.38 -13.38
N ARG A 77 9.49 8.61 -13.07
CA ARG A 77 8.28 9.22 -13.63
C ARG A 77 8.44 9.60 -15.10
N ALA A 78 9.62 10.07 -15.49
CA ALA A 78 9.92 10.35 -16.88
C ALA A 78 9.79 9.08 -17.75
N LEU A 79 10.34 7.94 -17.28
CA LEU A 79 10.20 6.65 -17.96
C LEU A 79 8.75 6.18 -18.01
N GLN A 80 7.98 6.35 -16.92
CA GLN A 80 6.54 6.03 -16.91
C GLN A 80 5.77 6.81 -17.98
N VAL A 81 6.01 8.13 -18.09
CA VAL A 81 5.38 8.98 -19.12
C VAL A 81 5.78 8.53 -20.53
N LEU A 82 7.04 8.13 -20.74
CA LEU A 82 7.52 7.63 -22.02
C LEU A 82 6.93 6.26 -22.39
N SER A 83 6.74 5.36 -21.43
CA SER A 83 6.06 4.07 -21.63
C SER A 83 4.57 4.27 -21.94
N GLU A 84 3.88 5.15 -21.20
CA GLU A 84 2.46 5.47 -21.47
C GLU A 84 2.30 6.08 -22.88
N MET A 85 3.24 6.92 -23.30
CA MET A 85 3.27 7.46 -24.67
C MET A 85 3.51 6.36 -25.70
N GLN A 86 4.38 5.39 -25.43
CA GLN A 86 4.64 4.26 -26.32
C GLN A 86 3.39 3.38 -26.50
N GLU A 87 2.66 3.10 -25.42
CA GLU A 87 1.41 2.33 -25.44
C GLU A 87 0.33 3.02 -26.28
N LYS A 88 0.15 4.32 -26.09
CA LYS A 88 -0.82 5.13 -26.88
C LYS A 88 -0.30 5.50 -28.27
N GLY A 89 0.99 5.29 -28.52
CA GLY A 89 1.79 5.85 -29.61
C GLY A 89 1.49 5.35 -31.02
N LEU A 90 0.48 4.50 -31.21
CA LEU A 90 0.06 4.06 -32.54
C LEU A 90 -0.79 5.11 -33.28
N GLY A 91 -1.40 6.07 -32.56
CA GLY A 91 -2.34 7.04 -33.15
C GLY A 91 -1.96 8.51 -32.99
N LEU A 92 -0.84 8.82 -32.33
CA LEU A 92 -0.48 10.19 -31.99
C LEU A 92 0.21 10.92 -33.17
N ASP A 93 -0.40 12.02 -33.62
CA ASP A 93 0.18 12.88 -34.67
C ASP A 93 1.42 13.64 -34.19
N ASP A 94 1.46 14.02 -32.91
CA ASP A 94 2.61 14.71 -32.29
C ASP A 94 2.96 14.11 -30.92
N PRO A 95 3.95 13.20 -30.85
CA PRO A 95 4.39 12.61 -29.60
C PRO A 95 5.07 13.64 -28.65
N VAL A 96 5.68 14.71 -29.16
CA VAL A 96 6.38 15.70 -28.32
C VAL A 96 5.36 16.49 -27.50
N THR A 97 4.27 16.92 -28.13
CA THR A 97 3.17 17.61 -27.44
C THR A 97 2.52 16.72 -26.38
N TYR A 98 2.33 15.43 -26.67
CA TYR A 98 1.83 14.46 -25.68
C TYR A 98 2.75 14.35 -24.46
N ILE A 99 4.05 14.14 -24.66
CA ILE A 99 5.02 13.98 -23.57
C ILE A 99 5.03 15.23 -22.67
N ARG A 100 4.99 16.44 -23.26
CA ARG A 100 4.91 17.70 -22.49
C ARG A 100 3.64 17.79 -21.65
N ALA A 101 2.48 17.49 -22.25
CA ALA A 101 1.20 17.53 -21.55
C ALA A 101 1.10 16.46 -20.45
N ALA A 102 1.54 15.23 -20.73
CA ALA A 102 1.61 14.15 -19.76
C ALA A 102 2.56 14.50 -18.61
N ALA A 103 3.75 15.03 -18.90
CA ALA A 103 4.69 15.46 -17.88
C ALA A 103 4.12 16.56 -16.97
N LEU A 104 3.41 17.54 -17.54
CA LEU A 104 2.73 18.58 -16.75
C LEU A 104 1.65 18.00 -15.82
N ARG A 105 0.85 17.02 -16.30
CA ARG A 105 -0.15 16.33 -15.48
C ARG A 105 0.50 15.51 -14.37
N THR A 106 1.51 14.71 -14.69
CA THR A 106 2.26 13.90 -13.72
C THR A 106 2.94 14.79 -12.69
N ARG A 107 3.40 15.98 -13.06
CA ARG A 107 3.93 16.95 -12.10
C ARG A 107 2.85 17.48 -11.16
N ALA A 108 1.69 17.87 -11.68
CA ALA A 108 0.59 18.38 -10.86
C ALA A 108 0.07 17.31 -9.87
N VAL A 109 0.02 16.05 -10.30
CA VAL A 109 -0.35 14.91 -9.45
C VAL A 109 0.80 14.52 -8.50
N GLY A 110 2.03 14.59 -9.00
CA GLY A 110 3.24 14.10 -8.34
C GLY A 110 3.73 14.96 -7.18
N VAL A 111 3.43 16.27 -7.17
CA VAL A 111 3.68 17.14 -6.01
C VAL A 111 2.81 16.72 -4.81
N LYS A 112 1.66 16.07 -5.05
CA LYS A 112 0.84 15.47 -3.98
C LYS A 112 1.33 14.08 -3.58
N ALA A 113 2.15 13.42 -4.39
CA ALA A 113 2.55 12.02 -4.20
C ALA A 113 3.98 11.82 -3.66
N GLU A 114 4.93 12.75 -3.84
CA GLU A 114 6.28 12.59 -3.22
C GLU A 114 6.36 13.13 -1.80
N ALA A 115 5.53 14.11 -1.44
CA ALA A 115 5.22 14.37 -0.04
C ALA A 115 4.37 13.26 0.61
N ALA A 116 4.05 12.21 -0.16
CA ALA A 116 3.28 11.04 0.26
C ALA A 116 4.13 9.76 0.25
N GLU A 117 5.45 9.81 0.04
CA GLU A 117 6.27 8.63 0.32
C GLU A 117 6.36 8.38 1.84
N ASP A 118 6.21 9.46 2.63
CA ASP A 118 5.71 9.45 4.01
C ASP A 118 4.19 9.66 4.03
N VAL A 119 3.38 8.89 3.27
CA VAL A 119 1.95 8.76 3.61
C VAL A 119 1.98 8.32 5.06
N ASP A 120 1.56 9.25 5.91
CA ASP A 120 1.56 9.15 7.36
C ASP A 120 1.21 7.72 7.74
N ASP A 121 2.15 7.00 8.34
CA ASP A 121 2.02 5.56 8.60
C ASP A 121 0.73 5.26 9.38
N VAL A 122 0.28 6.23 10.17
CA VAL A 122 -1.03 6.31 10.81
C VAL A 122 -2.18 6.13 9.81
N THR A 123 -2.14 6.82 8.67
CA THR A 123 -3.14 6.72 7.59
C THR A 123 -3.14 5.35 6.94
N LYS A 124 -1.97 4.74 6.69
CA LYS A 124 -1.87 3.36 6.15
C LYS A 124 -2.52 2.35 7.10
N ILE A 125 -2.17 2.42 8.38
CA ILE A 125 -2.73 1.55 9.43
C ILE A 125 -4.24 1.78 9.58
N THR A 126 -4.68 3.03 9.62
CA THR A 126 -6.10 3.41 9.74
C THR A 126 -6.94 2.90 8.57
N ARG A 127 -6.45 3.08 7.33
CA ARG A 127 -7.13 2.56 6.13
C ARG A 127 -7.27 1.05 6.18
N ARG A 128 -6.22 0.34 6.62
CA ARG A 128 -6.26 -1.11 6.75
C ARG A 128 -7.26 -1.58 7.82
N LEU A 129 -7.30 -0.90 8.97
CA LEU A 129 -8.27 -1.18 10.03
C LEU A 129 -9.71 -0.97 9.56
N ASN A 130 -9.98 0.12 8.86
CA ASN A 130 -11.30 0.39 8.29
C ASN A 130 -11.70 -0.68 7.26
N TRP A 131 -10.77 -1.10 6.41
CA TRP A 131 -11.02 -2.19 5.47
C TRP A 131 -11.35 -3.51 6.20
N LEU A 132 -10.62 -3.87 7.26
CA LEU A 132 -10.91 -5.07 8.05
C LEU A 132 -12.31 -5.01 8.69
N ASN A 133 -12.73 -3.84 9.17
CA ASN A 133 -14.07 -3.64 9.72
C ASN A 133 -15.20 -3.84 8.71
N THR A 134 -14.94 -3.64 7.42
CA THR A 134 -15.94 -3.79 6.35
C THR A 134 -15.90 -5.18 5.71
N PHE A 135 -14.70 -5.74 5.50
CA PHE A 135 -14.51 -6.89 4.60
C PHE A 135 -14.00 -8.17 5.27
N ALA A 136 -13.42 -8.09 6.48
CA ALA A 136 -12.75 -9.27 7.08
C ALA A 136 -13.67 -10.23 7.85
N GLY A 137 -14.99 -10.00 7.85
CA GLY A 137 -15.95 -10.89 8.51
C GLY A 137 -15.69 -11.09 10.01
N LEU A 138 -15.20 -10.05 10.69
CA LEU A 138 -14.88 -10.11 12.12
C LEU A 138 -16.16 -10.23 12.96
N SER A 139 -16.05 -10.91 14.10
CA SER A 139 -17.15 -11.06 15.08
C SER A 139 -17.66 -9.72 15.65
N GLY A 140 -16.83 -8.68 15.61
CA GLY A 140 -17.15 -7.33 16.08
C GLY A 140 -16.31 -6.26 15.37
N LYS A 141 -16.69 -4.99 15.54
CA LYS A 141 -15.94 -3.86 14.97
C LYS A 141 -14.71 -3.54 15.82
N ILE A 142 -13.60 -3.25 15.17
CA ILE A 142 -12.37 -2.77 15.79
C ILE A 142 -12.52 -1.29 16.13
N ASP A 143 -12.24 -0.92 17.38
CA ASP A 143 -12.10 0.49 17.78
C ASP A 143 -10.74 1.04 17.31
N VAL A 144 -10.76 1.69 16.15
CA VAL A 144 -9.59 2.22 15.46
C VAL A 144 -8.81 3.20 16.35
N ASN A 145 -9.49 4.09 17.07
CA ASN A 145 -8.84 5.11 17.89
C ASN A 145 -8.08 4.49 19.07
N ALA A 146 -8.60 3.38 19.62
CA ALA A 146 -7.97 2.69 20.74
C ALA A 146 -6.73 1.88 20.35
N VAL A 147 -6.55 1.52 19.08
CA VAL A 147 -5.44 0.64 18.63
C VAL A 147 -4.43 1.33 17.72
N VAL A 148 -4.81 2.39 17.01
CA VAL A 148 -3.94 3.02 16.00
C VAL A 148 -2.65 3.56 16.59
N GLY A 149 -2.71 4.23 17.75
CA GLY A 149 -1.52 4.78 18.41
C GLY A 149 -0.55 3.68 18.86
N ALA A 150 -1.08 2.57 19.37
CA ALA A 150 -0.27 1.43 19.80
C ALA A 150 0.40 0.70 18.62
N LEU A 151 -0.32 0.55 17.50
CA LEU A 151 0.21 -0.02 16.27
C LEU A 151 1.25 0.89 15.61
N TYR A 152 1.05 2.21 15.65
CA TYR A 152 1.99 3.18 15.12
C TYR A 152 3.36 3.09 15.81
N CYS A 153 3.39 2.92 17.14
CA CYS A 153 4.63 2.77 17.90
C CYS A 153 5.46 1.53 17.52
N LEU A 154 4.85 0.49 16.93
CA LEU A 154 5.57 -0.69 16.43
C LEU A 154 6.19 -0.50 15.04
N GLY A 155 5.74 0.52 14.31
CA GLY A 155 6.03 0.71 12.89
C GLY A 155 5.15 -0.13 11.96
N VAL A 156 5.03 0.30 10.72
CA VAL A 156 4.12 -0.30 9.72
C VAL A 156 4.36 -1.79 9.46
N PRO A 157 5.61 -2.29 9.30
CA PRO A 157 5.82 -3.70 8.97
C PRO A 157 5.26 -4.65 10.05
N GLN A 158 5.53 -4.37 11.32
CA GLN A 158 5.03 -5.16 12.45
C GLN A 158 3.52 -5.00 12.63
N ALA A 159 3.01 -3.77 12.52
CA ALA A 159 1.57 -3.50 12.57
C ALA A 159 0.81 -4.32 11.51
N MET A 160 1.31 -4.35 10.27
CA MET A 160 0.68 -5.10 9.18
C MET A 160 0.73 -6.62 9.39
N ALA A 161 1.81 -7.14 9.99
CA ALA A 161 1.89 -8.56 10.35
C ALA A 161 0.82 -8.94 11.40
N ILE A 162 0.64 -8.12 12.44
CA ILE A 162 -0.41 -8.33 13.46
C ILE A 162 -1.80 -8.29 12.82
N LEU A 163 -2.06 -7.31 11.94
CA LEU A 163 -3.35 -7.17 11.26
C LEU A 163 -3.62 -8.33 10.29
N ARG A 164 -2.58 -8.90 9.65
CA ARG A 164 -2.70 -10.10 8.83
C ARG A 164 -3.07 -11.32 9.67
N GLY A 165 -2.41 -11.51 10.81
CA GLY A 165 -2.76 -12.60 11.75
C GLY A 165 -4.16 -12.46 12.36
N LEU A 166 -4.69 -11.24 12.49
CA LEU A 166 -6.10 -11.02 12.86
C LEU A 166 -7.04 -11.45 11.72
N GLN A 167 -6.72 -11.08 10.48
CA GLN A 167 -7.51 -11.45 9.30
C GLN A 167 -7.60 -12.96 9.10
N GLU A 168 -6.48 -13.68 9.27
CA GLU A 168 -6.44 -15.14 9.14
C GLU A 168 -7.32 -15.84 10.17
N LYS A 169 -7.41 -15.31 11.39
CA LYS A 169 -8.30 -15.85 12.44
C LYS A 169 -9.75 -15.40 12.25
N GLY A 170 -9.97 -14.24 11.66
CA GLY A 170 -11.27 -13.73 11.24
C GLY A 170 -12.34 -13.84 12.34
N ALA A 171 -13.39 -14.63 12.05
CA ALA A 171 -14.53 -14.86 12.94
C ALA A 171 -14.20 -15.63 14.23
N GLN A 172 -13.05 -16.33 14.31
CA GLN A 172 -12.67 -17.09 15.51
C GLN A 172 -12.29 -16.19 16.70
N VAL A 173 -11.97 -14.92 16.43
CA VAL A 173 -11.58 -13.96 17.46
C VAL A 173 -12.84 -13.29 18.00
N ALA A 174 -13.21 -13.56 19.26
CA ALA A 174 -14.43 -12.99 19.87
C ALA A 174 -14.38 -11.46 20.06
N ASP A 175 -13.21 -10.89 20.34
CA ASP A 175 -13.01 -9.43 20.43
C ASP A 175 -11.73 -9.04 19.67
N PRO A 176 -11.85 -8.48 18.45
CA PRO A 176 -10.71 -8.16 17.63
C PRO A 176 -9.89 -6.98 18.19
N THR A 177 -10.51 -6.05 18.92
CA THR A 177 -9.80 -4.93 19.56
C THR A 177 -8.89 -5.45 20.67
N LYS A 178 -9.38 -6.39 21.49
CA LYS A 178 -8.59 -7.03 22.54
C LYS A 178 -7.44 -7.87 21.96
N TYR A 179 -7.69 -8.59 20.87
CA TYR A 179 -6.65 -9.36 20.18
C TYR A 179 -5.48 -8.47 19.71
N ILE A 180 -5.76 -7.33 19.09
CA ILE A 180 -4.73 -6.39 18.64
C ILE A 180 -3.93 -5.88 19.84
N LYS A 181 -4.58 -5.44 20.93
CA LYS A 181 -3.89 -4.94 22.12
C LYS A 181 -2.94 -5.98 22.73
N VAL A 182 -3.38 -7.24 22.85
CA VAL A 182 -2.54 -8.34 23.36
C VAL A 182 -1.37 -8.63 22.41
N SER A 183 -1.62 -8.61 21.10
CA SER A 183 -0.58 -8.85 20.09
C SER A 183 0.49 -7.75 20.09
N VAL A 184 0.07 -6.49 20.22
CA VAL A 184 0.97 -5.34 20.34
C VAL A 184 1.80 -5.43 21.62
N GLN A 185 1.19 -5.80 22.75
CA GLN A 185 1.91 -6.00 24.02
C GLN A 185 2.98 -7.10 23.89
N ARG A 186 2.66 -8.23 23.22
CA ARG A 186 3.61 -9.31 22.95
C ARG A 186 4.75 -8.86 22.04
N ALA A 187 4.45 -8.11 20.98
CA ALA A 187 5.47 -7.58 20.06
C ALA A 187 6.43 -6.59 20.74
N ASN A 188 5.93 -5.80 21.71
CA ASN A 188 6.76 -4.93 22.54
C ASN A 188 7.60 -5.67 23.61
N GLY A 189 7.53 -7.01 23.66
CA GLY A 189 8.23 -7.81 24.67
C GLY A 189 7.62 -7.72 26.07
N VAL A 190 6.47 -7.05 26.24
CA VAL A 190 5.75 -6.99 27.52
C VAL A 190 5.03 -8.31 27.71
N ARG A 191 5.63 -9.21 28.49
CA ARG A 191 4.97 -10.43 28.96
C ARG A 191 3.88 -10.02 29.94
N VAL A 192 2.66 -9.85 29.44
CA VAL A 192 1.48 -9.75 30.30
C VAL A 192 1.33 -11.09 30.98
N ALA A 193 1.64 -11.14 32.28
CA ALA A 193 1.25 -12.27 33.11
C ALA A 193 -0.25 -12.44 32.91
N LEU A 194 -0.65 -13.55 32.27
CA LEU A 194 -2.06 -13.87 32.08
C LEU A 194 -2.69 -13.73 33.47
N PRO A 195 -3.73 -12.90 33.65
CA PRO A 195 -4.39 -12.84 34.94
C PRO A 195 -4.77 -14.28 35.26
N LYS A 196 -4.17 -14.85 36.32
CA LYS A 196 -4.54 -16.17 36.82
C LYS A 196 -6.04 -16.08 36.96
N VAL A 197 -6.76 -16.77 36.06
CA VAL A 197 -8.20 -16.90 36.15
C VAL A 197 -8.38 -17.47 37.54
N LYS A 198 -8.85 -16.64 38.45
CA LYS A 198 -9.10 -17.01 39.82
C LYS A 198 -10.16 -18.07 39.65
N GLU A 199 -9.74 -19.33 39.69
CA GLU A 199 -10.62 -20.50 39.63
C GLU A 199 -11.76 -20.15 40.56
N GLU A 200 -12.94 -19.92 39.97
CA GLU A 200 -14.12 -19.70 40.78
C GLU A 200 -14.17 -20.93 41.69
N PRO A 201 -14.23 -20.73 43.02
CA PRO A 201 -14.20 -21.84 43.96
C PRO A 201 -15.29 -22.79 43.52
N ALA A 202 -14.86 -24.00 43.15
CA ALA A 202 -15.74 -25.05 42.67
C ALA A 202 -16.98 -25.05 43.56
N LEU A 203 -18.14 -24.77 42.95
CA LEU A 203 -19.42 -24.93 43.60
C LEU A 203 -19.40 -26.32 44.21
N ASP A 204 -19.39 -26.34 45.53
CA ASP A 204 -19.49 -27.49 46.40
C ASP A 204 -20.81 -28.19 46.09
N THR A 205 -20.81 -29.03 45.05
CA THR A 205 -21.87 -30.00 44.79
C THR A 205 -21.75 -31.05 45.88
N GLY A 206 -22.35 -30.73 47.01
CA GLY A 206 -22.46 -31.61 48.15
C GLY A 206 -23.12 -32.94 47.76
N ASP A 207 -22.41 -33.99 48.13
CA ASP A 207 -22.91 -35.12 48.92
C ASP A 207 -24.01 -35.98 48.28
N GLY A 208 -23.61 -37.15 47.79
CA GLY A 208 -24.54 -38.21 47.42
C GLY A 208 -23.91 -39.41 46.73
N ALA A 209 -23.43 -40.36 47.54
CA ALA A 209 -23.23 -41.78 47.23
C ALA A 209 -21.95 -42.18 46.47
N ASP A 210 -20.94 -42.51 47.27
CA ASP A 210 -20.46 -43.88 47.48
C ASP A 210 -20.27 -44.82 46.26
N GLU A 211 -19.06 -45.39 46.29
CA GLU A 211 -18.62 -46.73 45.83
C GLU A 211 -18.02 -46.86 44.41
N ASP A 212 -16.73 -47.18 44.43
CA ASP A 212 -16.02 -48.03 43.49
C ASP A 212 -15.62 -47.49 42.12
N ALA A 213 -14.42 -46.92 42.06
CA ALA A 213 -13.45 -47.26 41.03
C ALA A 213 -12.04 -46.76 41.41
N ALA A 214 -11.40 -47.47 42.33
CA ALA A 214 -9.97 -47.70 42.16
C ALA A 214 -9.78 -48.40 40.81
N TRP A 215 -8.89 -47.89 39.95
CA TRP A 215 -8.06 -48.62 38.97
C TRP A 215 -7.50 -47.61 37.95
N TRP A 216 -6.18 -47.72 37.70
CA TRP A 216 -5.34 -47.03 36.71
C TRP A 216 -4.89 -45.60 37.06
N ASN A 217 -3.62 -45.23 37.01
CA ASN A 217 -2.38 -45.99 36.96
C ASN A 217 -1.29 -45.05 37.49
N GLU A 218 -0.60 -45.51 38.51
CA GLU A 218 0.67 -45.00 38.97
C GLU A 218 1.71 -45.53 37.99
N GLU A 219 2.18 -44.69 37.07
CA GLU A 219 3.44 -44.96 36.38
C GLU A 219 4.19 -43.65 36.20
N GLU A 220 5.15 -43.49 37.11
CA GLU A 220 6.31 -42.64 37.01
C GLU A 220 6.99 -42.88 35.65
N ASP A 221 7.01 -41.87 34.79
CA ASP A 221 8.00 -41.82 33.71
C ASP A 221 8.77 -40.51 33.80
N ALA A 222 9.92 -40.61 34.47
CA ALA A 222 10.97 -39.61 34.47
C ALA A 222 11.67 -39.64 33.10
N GLY A 223 11.01 -39.07 32.09
CA GLY A 223 11.61 -38.79 30.81
C GLY A 223 12.48 -37.54 30.89
N ASP A 224 13.77 -37.73 31.18
CA ASP A 224 14.87 -36.83 30.82
C ASP A 224 14.87 -36.69 29.28
N GLY A 225 13.97 -35.86 28.76
CA GLY A 225 13.89 -35.52 27.35
C GLY A 225 14.81 -34.35 27.09
N ASP A 226 16.03 -34.66 26.66
CA ASP A 226 16.91 -33.74 25.93
C ASP A 226 16.07 -32.86 25.01
N GLY A 227 16.11 -31.55 25.29
CA GLY A 227 15.38 -30.55 24.54
C GLY A 227 15.95 -30.41 23.13
N ASP A 228 15.49 -31.28 22.23
CA ASP A 228 15.52 -31.07 20.79
C ASP A 228 14.65 -29.85 20.48
N ASP A 229 15.32 -28.71 20.46
CA ASP A 229 14.84 -27.39 20.07
C ASP A 229 14.33 -27.47 18.62
N PRO A 230 13.00 -27.51 18.36
CA PRO A 230 12.45 -27.82 17.04
C PRO A 230 12.61 -26.69 16.02
N TRP A 231 13.39 -25.66 16.35
CA TRP A 231 13.65 -24.48 15.53
C TRP A 231 15.10 -24.41 15.02
N LYS A 232 15.92 -25.43 15.25
CA LYS A 232 17.37 -25.39 14.93
C LYS A 232 17.79 -25.99 13.58
N GLU A 233 16.89 -26.61 12.82
CA GLU A 233 17.23 -27.25 11.53
C GLU A 233 16.32 -26.80 10.37
N VAL A 234 16.36 -25.52 10.01
CA VAL A 234 15.75 -25.06 8.73
C VAL A 234 16.67 -24.23 7.85
N ASP A 235 17.97 -24.17 8.16
CA ASP A 235 18.91 -23.32 7.42
C ASP A 235 19.77 -24.05 6.35
N GLU A 236 19.51 -25.32 5.99
CA GLU A 236 20.41 -26.04 5.07
C GLU A 236 19.79 -26.91 3.97
N GLU A 237 18.52 -26.71 3.59
CA GLU A 237 17.90 -27.50 2.49
C GLU A 237 17.04 -26.70 1.48
N VAL A 238 17.40 -25.46 1.14
CA VAL A 238 16.71 -24.68 0.09
C VAL A 238 17.52 -24.54 -1.20
N ALA A 239 18.52 -25.41 -1.42
CA ALA A 239 19.38 -25.37 -2.61
C ALA A 239 18.92 -26.27 -3.78
N ALA A 240 17.76 -26.93 -3.70
CA ALA A 240 17.39 -27.96 -4.69
C ALA A 240 15.90 -28.01 -5.09
N MET A 241 15.11 -26.95 -4.93
CA MET A 241 13.81 -26.84 -5.63
C MET A 241 14.00 -26.10 -6.95
N GLY A 242 14.26 -26.88 -7.99
CA GLY A 242 14.20 -26.44 -9.37
C GLY A 242 12.76 -26.23 -9.82
N ASP A 243 12.55 -25.12 -10.52
CA ASP A 243 11.83 -25.08 -11.80
C ASP A 243 10.40 -25.67 -11.82
N GLU A 244 9.48 -25.08 -11.04
CA GLU A 244 8.03 -25.34 -11.12
C GLU A 244 7.21 -24.05 -11.39
N GLU A 245 7.79 -23.08 -12.12
CA GLU A 245 7.09 -21.85 -12.55
C GLU A 245 6.23 -22.01 -13.83
N GLU A 246 6.05 -23.21 -14.38
CA GLU A 246 5.31 -23.42 -15.66
C GLU A 246 3.83 -23.85 -15.53
N ALA A 247 3.21 -23.83 -14.34
CA ALA A 247 1.86 -24.41 -14.16
C ALA A 247 0.70 -23.43 -13.86
N TRP A 248 0.95 -22.13 -13.68
CA TRP A 248 -0.11 -21.16 -13.34
C TRP A 248 -0.60 -20.30 -14.53
N GLU A 249 -0.07 -20.49 -15.73
CA GLU A 249 -0.37 -19.68 -16.93
C GLU A 249 -1.50 -20.25 -17.81
N VAL A 250 -2.49 -20.96 -17.25
CA VAL A 250 -3.59 -21.57 -18.04
C VAL A 250 -5.00 -21.23 -17.54
N GLN A 251 -5.15 -20.37 -16.53
CA GLN A 251 -6.48 -20.08 -15.96
C GLN A 251 -6.83 -18.58 -15.84
N GLU A 252 -6.31 -17.75 -16.74
CA GLU A 252 -6.69 -16.32 -16.85
C GLU A 252 -7.31 -15.96 -18.21
N ALA A 253 -7.42 -16.91 -19.15
CA ALA A 253 -7.90 -16.65 -20.51
C ALA A 253 -9.41 -16.86 -20.73
N GLU A 254 -10.18 -17.29 -19.72
CA GLU A 254 -11.63 -17.53 -19.87
C GLU A 254 -12.52 -16.48 -19.18
N ASP A 255 -11.94 -15.55 -18.40
CA ASP A 255 -12.72 -14.52 -17.69
C ASP A 255 -12.77 -13.16 -18.41
N GLU A 256 -12.01 -12.95 -19.50
CA GLU A 256 -12.04 -11.68 -20.25
C GLU A 256 -13.23 -11.56 -21.23
N ASP A 257 -13.80 -12.67 -21.71
CA ASP A 257 -14.93 -12.64 -22.67
C ASP A 257 -16.29 -12.37 -22.02
N MET A 258 -16.45 -12.53 -20.69
CA MET A 258 -17.73 -12.29 -20.02
C MET A 258 -17.97 -10.83 -19.61
N ALA A 259 -16.91 -10.01 -19.60
CA ALA A 259 -17.01 -8.60 -19.22
C ALA A 259 -17.40 -7.66 -20.38
N GLU A 260 -17.08 -7.99 -21.63
CA GLU A 260 -17.48 -7.17 -22.79
C GLU A 260 -18.99 -7.21 -23.08
N ALA A 261 -19.69 -8.29 -22.72
CA ALA A 261 -21.13 -8.40 -22.98
C ALA A 261 -22.02 -7.55 -22.05
N ALA A 262 -21.48 -6.99 -20.96
CA ALA A 262 -22.25 -6.23 -19.98
C ALA A 262 -22.15 -4.70 -20.12
N MET A 263 -21.22 -4.17 -20.94
CA MET A 263 -21.07 -2.72 -21.13
C MET A 263 -21.83 -2.16 -22.34
N ASP A 264 -22.31 -3.00 -23.26
CA ASP A 264 -22.99 -2.60 -24.50
C ASP A 264 -24.51 -2.31 -24.33
N THR A 265 -25.03 -2.24 -23.11
CA THR A 265 -26.47 -2.00 -22.85
C THR A 265 -26.79 -0.73 -22.08
N LEU A 266 -25.82 0.18 -21.90
CA LEU A 266 -26.01 1.38 -21.07
C LEU A 266 -25.74 2.72 -21.79
N GLU A 267 -25.83 2.77 -23.12
CA GLU A 267 -25.59 4.00 -23.91
C GLU A 267 -26.84 4.71 -24.47
N ASP A 268 -28.06 4.18 -24.26
CA ASP A 268 -29.24 4.72 -24.98
C ASP A 268 -30.17 5.68 -24.22
N ASP A 269 -29.92 6.06 -22.95
CA ASP A 269 -30.91 6.84 -22.17
C ASP A 269 -30.35 8.09 -21.44
N TYR A 270 -29.41 8.81 -22.06
CA TYR A 270 -29.00 10.14 -21.59
C TYR A 270 -29.05 11.21 -22.70
N GLY A 271 -30.14 11.19 -23.48
CA GLY A 271 -30.56 12.27 -24.37
C GLY A 271 -31.25 13.41 -23.60
N GLY A 272 -30.58 14.00 -22.62
CA GLY A 272 -31.05 15.17 -21.89
C GLY A 272 -30.77 16.45 -22.67
N THR A 273 -31.77 16.95 -23.39
CA THR A 273 -31.77 18.26 -24.05
C THR A 273 -31.61 19.36 -23.01
N TYR A 274 -30.39 19.86 -22.79
CA TYR A 274 -30.20 21.11 -22.07
C TYR A 274 -30.55 22.25 -23.01
N GLY A 275 -31.79 22.72 -22.83
CA GLY A 275 -32.32 23.92 -23.44
C GLY A 275 -31.43 25.11 -23.11
N ASP A 276 -30.93 25.69 -24.20
CA ASP A 276 -30.78 27.11 -24.43
C ASP A 276 -32.02 27.85 -23.88
N GLU A 277 -31.93 28.42 -22.68
CA GLU A 277 -32.88 29.44 -22.22
C GLU A 277 -32.26 30.36 -21.16
N ALA A 278 -32.46 31.65 -21.38
CA ALA A 278 -32.30 32.77 -20.45
C ALA A 278 -30.87 33.27 -20.15
N ALA A 279 -30.31 33.94 -21.14
CA ALA A 279 -29.64 35.21 -20.88
C ALA A 279 -30.67 36.22 -20.32
N ALA A 280 -30.61 36.49 -19.02
CA ALA A 280 -31.24 37.65 -18.41
C ALA A 280 -30.42 38.11 -17.20
N ASP A 281 -29.90 39.33 -17.32
CA ASP A 281 -29.91 40.35 -16.27
C ASP A 281 -29.37 39.96 -14.88
N ALA A 282 -28.11 40.33 -14.63
CA ALA A 282 -27.63 40.60 -13.28
C ALA A 282 -26.75 41.84 -13.30
N GLU A 283 -27.41 42.95 -13.00
CA GLU A 283 -26.85 44.24 -12.57
C GLU A 283 -25.59 44.09 -11.70
N GLU A 284 -24.54 44.76 -12.17
CA GLU A 284 -23.72 45.72 -11.43
C GLU A 284 -24.08 45.93 -9.95
N ALA A 285 -23.44 45.14 -9.07
CA ALA A 285 -23.37 45.43 -7.64
C ALA A 285 -21.92 45.75 -7.24
N ASP A 286 -21.71 47.04 -7.05
CA ASP A 286 -20.66 47.70 -6.26
C ASP A 286 -20.07 46.81 -5.15
N VAL A 287 -18.80 46.41 -5.29
CA VAL A 287 -18.01 45.84 -4.19
C VAL A 287 -17.12 46.93 -3.62
N ALA A 288 -17.71 47.71 -2.72
CA ALA A 288 -17.02 48.55 -1.77
C ALA A 288 -16.36 47.69 -0.68
N GLU A 289 -15.10 48.03 -0.37
CA GLU A 289 -14.50 48.08 0.97
C GLU A 289 -14.64 46.80 1.84
N GLY A 290 -13.59 46.00 2.05
CA GLY A 290 -12.41 46.43 2.80
C GLY A 290 -12.65 46.43 4.31
N ALA A 291 -12.72 45.26 4.97
CA ALA A 291 -12.46 45.16 6.41
C ALA A 291 -12.04 43.74 6.87
N PRO A 292 -11.07 43.63 7.81
CA PRO A 292 -10.37 42.40 8.16
C PRO A 292 -11.05 41.58 9.27
N TRP A 293 -11.13 40.26 9.07
CA TRP A 293 -11.71 39.27 9.99
C TRP A 293 -10.79 38.85 11.15
N ARG A 294 -9.77 39.64 11.51
CA ARG A 294 -8.82 39.32 12.58
C ARG A 294 -9.02 40.18 13.83
N GLU A 295 -10.15 40.04 14.51
CA GLU A 295 -10.27 40.42 15.93
C GLU A 295 -11.61 39.96 16.53
N ARG A 296 -11.73 38.66 16.84
CA ARG A 296 -12.79 38.18 17.74
C ARG A 296 -12.48 36.83 18.39
N VAL A 297 -11.35 36.74 19.07
CA VAL A 297 -11.15 35.72 20.11
C VAL A 297 -10.33 36.36 21.22
N ILE A 298 -11.00 36.93 22.22
CA ILE A 298 -10.61 37.06 23.64
C ILE A 298 -11.77 37.84 24.28
N ALA A 299 -12.71 37.12 24.93
CA ALA A 299 -13.50 37.58 26.08
C ALA A 299 -14.70 36.63 26.30
N GLU A 300 -14.48 35.47 26.92
CA GLU A 300 -15.49 34.83 27.78
C GLU A 300 -14.87 33.65 28.55
N ALA A 301 -14.06 33.98 29.56
CA ALA A 301 -13.68 33.05 30.63
C ALA A 301 -13.49 33.85 31.92
N SER A 302 -14.55 34.48 32.39
CA SER A 302 -14.63 35.06 33.73
C SER A 302 -16.08 34.91 34.23
N GLY A 303 -16.40 33.70 34.66
CA GLY A 303 -17.62 33.36 35.37
C GLY A 303 -17.27 32.55 36.60
N ALA A 304 -16.64 33.21 37.57
CA ALA A 304 -16.33 32.67 38.88
C ALA A 304 -17.53 32.82 39.83
N ALA A 305 -17.80 31.72 40.54
CA ALA A 305 -18.35 31.61 41.90
C ALA A 305 -19.85 31.87 42.14
N PRO A 306 -20.38 31.49 43.31
CA PRO A 306 -19.97 30.43 44.25
C PRO A 306 -20.98 29.27 44.37
#